data_AF-A0A7X3FFB2-F1
#
_entry.id   AF-A0A7X3FFB2-F1
#
_cell.length_a   1.000
_cell.length_b   1.000
_cell.length_c   1.000
_cell.angle_alpha   90.00
_cell.angle_beta   90.00
_cell.angle_gamma   90.00
#
_symmetry.space_group_name_H-M   'P 1'
#
loop_
_entity.id
_entity.type
_entity.pdbx_description
1 polymer ?
#
loop_
_entity_poly.entity_id
_entity_poly.type
_entity_poly.pdbx_seq_one_letter_code
_entity_poly.pdbx_strand_id
1 'polypeptide(L)'
;MKEMRPDVGMWRLYKMGGITPAVTSMFNPRNAQQMAFIRQLLKDQRKHSLLDTSVHNLPLVVFDLETTGFTSSGGDEILSFGAVSMTGAEIEGKSYYSLVNPNRGIPEHIEKLTGITAAEADQAPDLIVVLREFFEFVGTRVLLAHGSAHDKAFLNAALWKTSKTSLTHRVIDSMMVAKWLIPGNREYSLDALLKKYDIPVLRRHHALDDAKMTAVLWQKLLGEIREMDVDTLGDLYNLLSKT
;
A
#
# COMPACT_ATOMS: atom_id res chain seq x y z
N MET A 1 -9.37 47.02 26.16
CA MET A 1 -8.47 45.84 26.11
C MET A 1 -8.81 45.07 24.84
N LYS A 2 -7.86 44.93 23.92
CA LYS A 2 -8.08 44.39 22.57
C LYS A 2 -7.62 42.93 22.57
N GLU A 3 -8.50 42.02 22.17
CA GLU A 3 -8.25 40.58 22.13
C GLU A 3 -7.07 40.23 21.21
N MET A 4 -6.22 39.35 21.72
CA MET A 4 -5.01 38.87 21.07
C MET A 4 -5.40 37.71 20.14
N ARG A 5 -5.27 37.92 18.83
CA ARG A 5 -5.43 36.87 17.81
C ARG A 5 -4.27 35.87 17.91
N PRO A 6 -4.50 34.56 17.86
CA PRO A 6 -3.40 33.62 17.80
C PRO A 6 -2.91 33.42 16.34
N ASP A 7 -1.78 32.72 16.22
CA ASP A 7 -1.43 31.83 15.09
C ASP A 7 -0.96 32.38 13.73
N VAL A 8 -0.37 33.58 13.67
CA VAL A 8 0.38 34.04 12.46
C VAL A 8 1.79 33.41 12.33
N GLY A 9 2.29 32.73 13.38
CA GLY A 9 3.66 32.20 13.42
C GLY A 9 3.86 30.83 12.74
N MET A 10 2.87 29.94 12.80
CA MET A 10 2.99 28.55 12.32
C MET A 10 2.94 28.43 10.79
N TRP A 11 2.14 29.26 10.14
CA TRP A 11 1.99 29.28 8.68
C TRP A 11 3.28 29.67 7.94
N ARG A 12 4.13 30.51 8.55
CA ARG A 12 5.44 30.89 7.97
C ARG A 12 6.47 29.76 8.05
N LEU A 13 6.39 28.88 9.05
CA LEU A 13 7.30 27.75 9.22
C LEU A 13 7.01 26.63 8.21
N TYR A 14 5.73 26.39 7.88
CA TYR A 14 5.34 25.43 6.83
C TYR A 14 5.84 25.84 5.44
N LYS A 15 5.91 27.15 5.16
CA LYS A 15 6.33 27.68 3.84
C LYS A 15 7.85 27.63 3.59
N MET A 16 8.64 27.23 4.59
CA MET A 16 10.12 27.23 4.55
C MET A 16 10.76 25.83 4.52
N GLY A 17 10.02 24.79 4.13
CA GLY A 17 10.63 23.53 3.69
C GLY A 17 11.53 22.82 4.71
N GLY A 18 11.15 22.77 5.99
CA GLY A 18 12.03 22.18 6.99
C GLY A 18 11.38 21.90 8.34
N ILE A 19 10.55 20.86 8.40
CA ILE A 19 10.37 20.12 9.66
C ILE A 19 10.73 18.67 9.37
N THR A 20 11.89 18.25 9.87
CA THR A 20 12.27 16.84 9.82
C THR A 20 11.36 16.04 10.77
N PRO A 21 11.15 14.74 10.52
CA PRO A 21 10.26 13.89 11.33
C PRO A 21 10.66 13.86 12.81
N ALA A 22 11.96 14.02 13.08
CA ALA A 22 12.50 14.17 14.43
C ALA A 22 11.92 15.40 15.15
N VAL A 23 11.81 16.53 14.47
CA VAL A 23 11.25 17.77 15.03
C VAL A 23 9.73 17.63 15.23
N THR A 24 8.99 17.05 14.27
CA THR A 24 7.55 16.78 14.45
C THR A 24 7.27 15.80 15.59
N SER A 25 8.12 14.78 15.80
CA SER A 25 7.99 13.83 16.90
C SER A 25 8.24 14.44 18.30
N MET A 26 9.03 15.52 18.37
CA MET A 26 9.28 16.26 19.62
C MET A 26 8.04 17.05 20.09
N PHE A 27 7.11 17.36 19.18
CA PHE A 27 5.93 18.18 19.51
C PHE A 27 4.63 17.39 19.68
N ASN A 28 4.62 16.06 19.47
CA ASN A 28 3.44 15.23 19.70
C ASN A 28 3.79 13.80 20.19
N PRO A 29 3.59 13.49 21.48
CA PRO A 29 3.95 12.18 22.05
C PRO A 29 3.16 11.02 21.43
N ARG A 30 1.98 11.27 20.84
CA ARG A 30 1.25 10.23 20.08
C ARG A 30 2.05 9.81 18.86
N ASN A 31 2.62 10.73 18.10
CA ASN A 31 3.39 10.41 16.89
C ASN A 31 4.63 9.56 17.20
N ALA A 32 5.30 9.83 18.34
CA ALA A 32 6.43 9.01 18.79
C ALA A 32 6.03 7.54 19.05
N GLN A 33 4.86 7.32 19.67
CA GLN A 33 4.32 5.97 19.90
C GLN A 33 3.99 5.25 18.59
N GLN A 34 3.38 5.95 17.61
CA GLN A 34 3.08 5.38 16.29
C GLN A 34 4.36 4.96 15.54
N MET A 35 5.39 5.81 15.55
CA MET A 35 6.68 5.49 14.94
C MET A 35 7.35 4.29 15.63
N ALA A 36 7.31 4.23 16.95
CA ALA A 36 7.87 3.12 17.72
C ALA A 36 7.18 1.79 17.37
N PHE A 37 5.84 1.80 17.25
CA PHE A 37 5.07 0.65 16.80
C PHE A 37 5.51 0.17 15.41
N ILE A 38 5.53 1.07 14.41
CA ILE A 38 5.93 0.71 13.03
C ILE A 38 7.34 0.12 13.00
N ARG A 39 8.30 0.75 13.70
CA ARG A 39 9.68 0.26 13.77
C ARG A 39 9.77 -1.13 14.40
N GLN A 40 9.03 -1.36 15.50
CA GLN A 40 9.02 -2.64 16.19
C GLN A 40 8.41 -3.73 15.31
N LEU A 41 7.27 -3.47 14.67
CA LEU A 41 6.62 -4.41 13.75
C LEU A 41 7.55 -4.80 12.59
N LEU A 42 8.18 -3.82 11.93
CA LEU A 42 9.08 -4.06 10.81
C LEU A 42 10.35 -4.82 11.22
N LYS A 43 10.80 -4.65 12.47
CA LYS A 43 11.91 -5.42 13.05
C LYS A 43 11.51 -6.87 13.28
N ASP A 44 10.32 -7.12 13.82
CA ASP A 44 9.84 -8.47 14.11
C ASP A 44 9.55 -9.26 12.82
N GLN A 45 9.13 -8.59 11.75
CA GLN A 45 9.03 -9.18 10.40
C GLN A 45 10.30 -9.89 9.94
N ARG A 46 11.49 -9.39 10.30
CA ARG A 46 12.76 -9.99 9.86
C ARG A 46 13.06 -11.34 10.52
N LYS A 47 12.36 -11.71 11.60
CA LYS A 47 12.64 -12.92 12.39
C LYS A 47 11.87 -14.14 11.92
N HIS A 48 10.83 -13.98 11.09
CA HIS A 48 9.95 -15.06 10.67
C HIS A 48 10.15 -15.36 9.19
N SER A 49 10.70 -16.54 8.88
CA SER A 49 10.71 -17.04 7.51
C SER A 49 9.34 -17.62 7.17
N LEU A 50 8.72 -17.09 6.11
CA LEU A 50 7.49 -17.62 5.52
C LEU A 50 7.77 -18.44 4.25
N LEU A 51 9.05 -18.67 3.92
CA LEU A 51 9.43 -19.30 2.64
C LEU A 51 8.90 -20.73 2.52
N ASP A 52 8.90 -21.50 3.60
CA ASP A 52 8.39 -22.88 3.59
C ASP A 52 6.86 -22.95 3.80
N THR A 53 6.19 -21.80 3.92
CA THR A 53 4.73 -21.75 4.08
C THR A 53 4.05 -22.05 2.75
N SER A 54 3.07 -22.95 2.76
CA SER A 54 2.31 -23.27 1.57
C SER A 54 1.59 -22.03 1.03
N VAL A 55 1.65 -21.80 -0.28
CA VAL A 55 0.94 -20.68 -0.94
C VAL A 55 -0.58 -20.78 -0.76
N HIS A 56 -1.12 -21.97 -0.53
CA HIS A 56 -2.56 -22.21 -0.31
C HIS A 56 -3.03 -21.89 1.11
N ASN A 57 -2.11 -21.77 2.07
CA ASN A 57 -2.40 -21.39 3.45
C ASN A 57 -1.57 -20.17 3.87
N LEU A 58 -1.08 -19.38 2.91
CA LEU A 58 -0.24 -18.23 3.17
C LEU A 58 -1.09 -17.06 3.64
N PRO A 59 -0.91 -16.55 4.87
CA PRO A 59 -1.62 -15.36 5.31
C PRO A 59 -1.05 -14.14 4.59
N LEU A 60 -1.91 -13.44 3.85
CA LEU A 60 -1.54 -12.31 3.01
C LEU A 60 -2.53 -11.15 3.11
N VAL A 61 -2.06 -9.96 2.77
CA VAL A 61 -2.88 -8.77 2.60
C VAL A 61 -2.69 -8.25 1.18
N VAL A 62 -3.77 -8.24 0.43
CA VAL A 62 -3.82 -7.58 -0.87
C VAL A 62 -4.04 -6.10 -0.64
N PHE A 63 -3.25 -5.25 -1.27
CA PHE A 63 -3.35 -3.82 -1.11
C PHE A 63 -3.09 -3.06 -2.41
N ASP A 64 -3.58 -1.84 -2.45
CA ASP A 64 -3.41 -0.87 -3.53
C ASP A 64 -3.36 0.55 -2.93
N LEU A 65 -2.74 1.48 -3.65
CA LEU A 65 -2.62 2.88 -3.27
C LEU A 65 -3.10 3.82 -4.39
N GLU A 66 -3.84 4.86 -4.00
CA GLU A 66 -3.97 6.05 -4.85
C GLU A 66 -2.95 7.11 -4.43
N THR A 67 -2.43 7.86 -5.39
CA THR A 67 -1.32 8.81 -5.17
C THR A 67 -1.55 10.12 -5.93
N THR A 68 -0.88 11.20 -5.51
CA THR A 68 -0.99 12.51 -6.17
C THR A 68 -0.28 12.59 -7.52
N GLY A 69 0.29 11.49 -8.02
CA GLY A 69 1.11 11.41 -9.21
C GLY A 69 1.96 10.14 -9.21
N PHE A 70 2.86 9.98 -10.18
CA PHE A 70 3.51 8.68 -10.42
C PHE A 70 4.86 8.49 -9.72
N THR A 71 5.46 9.55 -9.17
CA THR A 71 6.88 9.52 -8.76
C THR A 71 7.08 10.00 -7.32
N SER A 72 7.26 9.05 -6.39
CA SER A 72 7.49 9.38 -4.98
C SER A 72 8.78 10.17 -4.73
N SER A 73 9.84 9.95 -5.52
CA SER A 73 11.07 10.76 -5.45
C SER A 73 10.90 12.18 -6.00
N GLY A 74 9.86 12.42 -6.79
CA GLY A 74 9.46 13.73 -7.31
C GLY A 74 8.57 14.53 -6.35
N GLY A 75 8.28 13.99 -5.16
CA GLY A 75 7.46 14.63 -4.14
C GLY A 75 5.97 14.30 -4.22
N ASP A 76 5.56 13.36 -5.07
CA ASP A 76 4.19 12.83 -5.03
C ASP A 76 3.95 12.03 -3.75
N GLU A 77 2.73 12.14 -3.22
CA GLU A 77 2.34 11.61 -1.92
C GLU A 77 1.18 10.62 -2.07
N ILE A 78 0.96 9.80 -1.05
CA ILE A 78 -0.16 8.85 -1.00
C ILE A 78 -1.45 9.63 -0.68
N LEU A 79 -2.53 9.30 -1.39
CA LEU A 79 -3.89 9.84 -1.21
C LEU A 79 -4.84 8.87 -0.52
N SER A 80 -4.68 7.56 -0.75
CA SER A 80 -5.50 6.58 -0.03
C SER A 80 -4.82 5.22 0.02
N PHE A 81 -5.24 4.42 1.01
CA PHE A 81 -4.89 3.02 1.16
C PHE A 81 -6.14 2.18 1.03
N GLY A 82 -6.04 1.07 0.31
CA GLY A 82 -7.05 0.01 0.30
C GLY A 82 -6.39 -1.33 0.55
N ALA A 83 -7.00 -2.15 1.39
CA ALA A 83 -6.47 -3.47 1.70
C ALA A 83 -7.55 -4.49 2.04
N VAL A 84 -7.28 -5.75 1.73
CA VAL A 84 -8.15 -6.90 2.00
C VAL A 84 -7.30 -8.03 2.56
N SER A 85 -7.74 -8.67 3.64
CA SER A 85 -7.02 -9.80 4.21
C SER A 85 -7.46 -11.12 3.58
N MET A 86 -6.48 -11.99 3.36
CA MET A 86 -6.65 -13.28 2.71
C MET A 86 -5.76 -14.35 3.36
N THR A 87 -6.17 -15.60 3.24
CA THR A 87 -5.30 -16.76 3.49
C THR A 87 -5.32 -17.64 2.25
N GLY A 88 -4.18 -17.72 1.54
CA GLY A 88 -4.09 -18.37 0.24
C GLY A 88 -5.08 -17.78 -0.78
N ALA A 89 -6.08 -18.58 -1.14
CA ALA A 89 -7.17 -18.16 -2.05
C ALA A 89 -8.44 -17.72 -1.30
N GLU A 90 -8.50 -17.76 0.02
CA GLU A 90 -9.69 -17.37 0.78
C GLU A 90 -9.65 -15.88 1.16
N ILE A 91 -10.74 -15.14 0.89
CA ILE A 91 -10.91 -13.76 1.35
C ILE A 91 -11.57 -13.80 2.74
N GLU A 92 -10.88 -13.31 3.77
CA GLU A 92 -11.28 -13.47 5.18
C GLU A 92 -12.38 -12.49 5.63
N GLY A 93 -12.89 -11.66 4.72
CA GLY A 93 -13.97 -10.69 4.98
C GLY A 93 -13.54 -9.43 5.74
N LYS A 94 -12.27 -9.27 6.10
CA LYS A 94 -11.75 -8.02 6.68
C LYS A 94 -11.12 -7.16 5.59
N SER A 95 -11.44 -5.87 5.63
CA SER A 95 -10.85 -4.86 4.74
C SER A 95 -10.48 -3.60 5.51
N TYR A 96 -9.52 -2.87 4.98
CA TYR A 96 -9.11 -1.56 5.47
C TYR A 96 -9.15 -0.55 4.32
N TYR A 97 -9.65 0.64 4.61
CA TYR A 97 -9.62 1.76 3.69
C TYR A 97 -9.44 3.05 4.48
N SER A 98 -8.59 3.93 3.98
CA SER A 98 -8.40 5.25 4.56
C SER A 98 -7.87 6.23 3.53
N LEU A 99 -8.44 7.44 3.53
CA LEU A 99 -7.84 8.58 2.84
C LEU A 99 -6.62 9.08 3.63
N VAL A 100 -5.74 9.80 2.97
CA VAL A 100 -4.56 10.42 3.56
C VAL A 100 -4.54 11.88 3.18
N ASN A 101 -4.25 12.76 4.14
CA ASN A 101 -3.93 14.13 3.81
C ASN A 101 -2.49 14.19 3.23
N PRO A 102 -2.32 14.47 1.92
CA PRO A 102 -1.02 14.44 1.28
C PRO A 102 -0.17 15.67 1.66
N ASN A 103 -0.75 16.66 2.37
CA ASN A 103 -0.14 17.94 2.70
C ASN A 103 0.38 18.69 1.45
N ARG A 104 -0.31 18.53 0.31
CA ARG A 104 -0.03 19.19 -0.96
C ARG A 104 -1.27 19.27 -1.84
N GLY A 105 -1.20 20.11 -2.88
CA GLY A 105 -2.23 20.18 -3.90
C GLY A 105 -2.33 18.89 -4.71
N ILE A 106 -3.57 18.48 -5.00
CA ILE A 106 -3.91 17.35 -5.86
C ILE A 106 -4.07 17.88 -7.29
N PRO A 107 -3.34 17.33 -8.29
CA PRO A 107 -3.54 17.70 -9.68
C PRO A 107 -4.96 17.36 -10.17
N GLU A 108 -5.55 18.23 -10.98
CA GLU A 108 -6.93 18.05 -11.48
C GLU A 108 -7.14 16.70 -12.19
N HIS A 109 -6.13 16.22 -12.93
CA HIS A 109 -6.22 14.92 -13.59
C HIS A 109 -6.26 13.73 -12.61
N ILE A 110 -5.65 13.86 -11.43
CA ILE A 110 -5.69 12.84 -10.37
C ILE A 110 -7.04 12.87 -9.65
N GLU A 111 -7.57 14.07 -9.36
CA GLU A 111 -8.91 14.22 -8.81
C GLU A 111 -9.97 13.63 -9.76
N LYS A 112 -9.86 13.89 -11.07
CA LYS A 112 -10.73 13.28 -12.10
C LYS A 112 -10.58 11.76 -12.18
N LEU A 113 -9.37 11.25 -11.97
CA LEU A 113 -9.07 9.81 -12.07
C LEU A 113 -9.63 9.04 -10.86
N THR A 114 -9.36 9.53 -9.66
CA THR A 114 -9.62 8.83 -8.39
C THR A 114 -10.96 9.20 -7.76
N GLY A 115 -11.47 10.38 -8.12
CA GLY A 115 -12.63 11.02 -7.48
C GLY A 115 -12.33 11.62 -6.11
N ILE A 116 -11.08 11.59 -5.63
CA ILE A 116 -10.69 12.15 -4.33
C ILE A 116 -10.48 13.65 -4.49
N THR A 117 -11.37 14.44 -3.89
CA THR A 117 -11.30 15.90 -3.94
C THR A 117 -10.26 16.46 -2.98
N ALA A 118 -9.73 17.65 -3.28
CA ALA A 118 -8.86 18.37 -2.34
C ALA A 118 -9.52 18.57 -0.96
N ALA A 119 -10.84 18.82 -0.92
CA ALA A 119 -11.58 19.01 0.33
C ALA A 119 -11.65 17.73 1.18
N GLU A 120 -11.86 16.56 0.56
CA GLU A 120 -11.84 15.28 1.27
C GLU A 120 -10.44 14.93 1.78
N ALA A 121 -9.41 15.15 0.95
CA ALA A 121 -8.03 14.91 1.33
C ALA A 121 -7.56 15.85 2.45
N ASP A 122 -7.97 17.12 2.45
CA ASP A 122 -7.62 18.07 3.50
C ASP A 122 -8.20 17.67 4.87
N GLN A 123 -9.36 16.99 4.89
CA GLN A 123 -9.99 16.48 6.11
C GLN A 123 -9.51 15.08 6.51
N ALA A 124 -8.72 14.41 5.66
CA ALA A 124 -8.23 13.08 5.91
C ALA A 124 -7.15 13.04 7.00
N PRO A 125 -6.91 11.90 7.66
CA PRO A 125 -5.87 11.77 8.67
C PRO A 125 -4.46 11.97 8.10
N ASP A 126 -3.53 12.36 8.98
CA ASP A 126 -2.11 12.44 8.65
C ASP A 126 -1.53 11.08 8.25
N LEU A 127 -0.60 11.10 7.31
CA LEU A 127 0.08 9.90 6.79
C LEU A 127 0.60 8.95 7.90
N ILE A 128 1.16 9.47 9.00
CA ILE A 128 1.69 8.61 10.08
C ILE A 128 0.58 7.82 10.80
N VAL A 129 -0.61 8.40 10.93
CA VAL A 129 -1.78 7.75 11.55
C VAL A 129 -2.26 6.62 10.66
N VAL A 130 -2.42 6.91 9.36
CA VAL A 130 -2.88 5.94 8.35
C VAL A 130 -1.87 4.81 8.17
N LEU A 131 -0.57 5.11 8.17
CA LEU A 131 0.49 4.09 8.11
C LEU A 131 0.42 3.15 9.32
N ARG A 132 0.24 3.68 10.53
CA ARG A 132 0.08 2.83 11.73
C ARG A 132 -1.10 1.88 11.56
N GLU A 133 -2.27 2.41 11.20
CA GLU A 133 -3.50 1.62 11.05
C GLU A 133 -3.39 0.59 9.94
N PHE A 134 -2.80 0.95 8.80
CA PHE A 134 -2.48 0.02 7.73
C PHE A 134 -1.55 -1.11 8.21
N PHE A 135 -0.47 -0.78 8.91
CA PHE A 135 0.47 -1.79 9.40
C PHE A 135 -0.09 -2.63 10.56
N GLU A 136 -1.02 -2.10 11.35
CA GLU A 136 -1.80 -2.87 12.33
C GLU A 136 -2.70 -3.89 11.63
N PHE A 137 -3.38 -3.50 10.55
CA PHE A 137 -4.17 -4.40 9.72
C PHE A 137 -3.32 -5.49 9.05
N VAL A 138 -2.18 -5.10 8.46
CA VAL A 138 -1.23 -6.02 7.81
C VAL A 138 -0.61 -6.99 8.81
N GLY A 139 -0.20 -6.50 9.97
CA GLY A 139 0.53 -7.27 10.97
C GLY A 139 1.79 -7.88 10.36
N THR A 140 1.91 -9.20 10.44
CA THR A 140 3.07 -9.95 9.96
C THR A 140 2.88 -10.67 8.62
N ARG A 141 1.77 -10.41 7.93
CA ARG A 141 1.35 -11.11 6.71
C ARG A 141 2.17 -10.70 5.49
N VAL A 142 2.22 -11.56 4.47
CA VAL A 142 2.79 -11.20 3.17
C VAL A 142 1.93 -10.13 2.51
N LEU A 143 2.54 -9.14 1.88
CA LEU A 143 1.81 -8.16 1.07
C LEU A 143 1.66 -8.66 -0.36
N LEU A 144 0.55 -8.34 -1.00
CA LEU A 144 0.31 -8.61 -2.41
C LEU A 144 -0.22 -7.34 -3.08
N ALA A 145 0.37 -6.95 -4.20
CA ALA A 145 -0.08 -5.84 -5.03
C ALA A 145 -0.02 -6.22 -6.51
N HIS A 146 -0.66 -5.45 -7.38
CA HIS A 146 -0.62 -5.64 -8.81
C HIS A 146 0.28 -4.59 -9.47
N GLY A 147 1.45 -4.98 -10.00
CA GLY A 147 2.43 -4.00 -10.47
C GLY A 147 3.10 -3.26 -9.30
N SER A 148 3.53 -4.02 -8.31
CA SER A 148 3.97 -3.59 -6.98
C SER A 148 5.10 -2.56 -6.92
N ALA A 149 5.80 -2.30 -8.04
CA ALA A 149 6.92 -1.37 -8.07
C ALA A 149 6.51 0.06 -7.66
N HIS A 150 5.35 0.53 -8.13
CA HIS A 150 4.80 1.83 -7.77
C HIS A 150 4.47 1.87 -6.27
N ASP A 151 3.65 0.95 -5.78
CA ASP A 151 3.21 0.90 -4.39
C ASP A 151 4.39 0.79 -3.41
N LYS A 152 5.36 -0.06 -3.71
CA LYS A 152 6.57 -0.23 -2.89
C LYS A 152 7.40 1.04 -2.83
N ALA A 153 7.50 1.79 -3.93
CA ALA A 153 8.24 3.04 -3.96
C ALA A 153 7.56 4.10 -3.08
N PHE A 154 6.23 4.20 -3.13
CA PHE A 154 5.45 5.12 -2.28
C PHE A 154 5.46 4.70 -0.80
N LEU A 155 5.24 3.43 -0.49
CA LEU A 155 5.34 2.91 0.88
C LEU A 155 6.72 3.17 1.49
N ASN A 156 7.80 2.90 0.76
CA ASN A 156 9.15 3.15 1.27
C ASN A 156 9.43 4.64 1.47
N ALA A 157 9.00 5.50 0.54
CA ALA A 157 9.11 6.95 0.71
C ALA A 157 8.34 7.42 1.95
N ALA A 158 7.10 6.94 2.13
CA ALA A 158 6.26 7.25 3.28
C ALA A 158 6.86 6.76 4.61
N LEU A 159 7.40 5.53 4.66
CA LEU A 159 8.09 4.97 5.81
C LEU A 159 9.39 5.72 6.16
N TRP A 160 10.16 6.10 5.14
CA TRP A 160 11.38 6.88 5.34
C TRP A 160 11.07 8.31 5.80
N LYS A 161 10.05 8.92 5.20
CA LYS A 161 9.55 10.25 5.55
C LYS A 161 9.01 10.27 6.96
N THR A 162 8.26 9.28 7.43
CA THR A 162 7.61 9.36 8.75
C THR A 162 8.42 8.71 9.86
N SER A 163 9.05 7.57 9.58
CA SER A 163 9.59 6.68 10.61
C SER A 163 11.08 6.36 10.44
N LYS A 164 11.73 6.86 9.38
CA LYS A 164 13.15 6.60 9.05
C LYS A 164 13.47 5.11 9.00
N THR A 165 12.57 4.35 8.37
CA THR A 165 12.67 2.91 8.16
C THR A 165 12.24 2.56 6.73
N SER A 166 12.37 1.29 6.35
CA SER A 166 11.99 0.77 5.04
C SER A 166 11.08 -0.44 5.21
N LEU A 167 10.31 -0.75 4.18
CA LEU A 167 9.43 -1.91 4.14
C LEU A 167 10.26 -3.19 4.29
N THR A 168 9.88 -4.04 5.23
CA THR A 168 10.52 -5.34 5.47
C THR A 168 9.63 -6.52 5.13
N HIS A 169 8.33 -6.28 4.97
CA HIS A 169 7.38 -7.28 4.50
C HIS A 169 7.80 -7.85 3.15
N ARG A 170 7.57 -9.15 3.00
CA ARG A 170 7.60 -9.83 1.71
C ARG A 170 6.46 -9.29 0.85
N VAL A 171 6.73 -9.03 -0.43
CA VAL A 171 5.73 -8.54 -1.38
C VAL A 171 5.66 -9.49 -2.57
N ILE A 172 4.45 -9.95 -2.89
CA ILE A 172 4.12 -10.69 -4.11
C ILE A 172 3.57 -9.69 -5.12
N ASP A 173 4.03 -9.79 -6.37
CA ASP A 173 3.49 -9.02 -7.48
C ASP A 173 2.61 -9.92 -8.36
N SER A 174 1.30 -9.73 -8.30
CA SER A 174 0.36 -10.54 -9.10
C SER A 174 0.54 -10.34 -10.60
N MET A 175 1.07 -9.20 -11.05
CA MET A 175 1.40 -8.99 -12.46
C MET A 175 2.55 -9.91 -12.90
N MET A 176 3.57 -10.09 -12.05
CA MET A 176 4.68 -11.01 -12.35
C MET A 176 4.22 -12.46 -12.36
N VAL A 177 3.35 -12.83 -11.42
CA VAL A 177 2.73 -14.16 -11.40
C VAL A 177 1.91 -14.40 -12.66
N ALA A 178 1.09 -13.44 -13.09
CA ALA A 178 0.31 -13.55 -14.32
C ALA A 178 1.19 -13.65 -15.58
N LYS A 179 2.31 -12.90 -15.65
CA LYS A 179 3.29 -13.00 -16.75
C LYS A 179 3.89 -14.39 -16.87
N TRP A 180 4.15 -15.03 -15.74
CA TRP A 180 4.69 -16.38 -15.74
C TRP A 180 3.64 -17.42 -16.12
N LEU A 181 2.43 -17.33 -15.56
CA LEU A 181 1.33 -18.28 -15.84
C LEU A 181 0.87 -18.23 -17.30
N ILE A 182 0.86 -17.04 -17.91
CA ILE A 182 0.26 -16.81 -19.23
C ILE A 182 1.29 -16.15 -20.17
N PRO A 183 2.38 -16.85 -20.52
CA PRO A 183 3.44 -16.26 -21.34
C PRO A 183 2.90 -15.81 -22.70
N GLY A 184 3.35 -14.64 -23.17
CA GLY A 184 2.93 -14.07 -24.45
C GLY A 184 1.58 -13.36 -24.44
N ASN A 185 0.90 -13.22 -23.28
CA ASN A 185 -0.29 -12.36 -23.20
C ASN A 185 0.08 -10.91 -23.55
N ARG A 186 -0.81 -10.23 -24.29
CA ARG A 186 -0.53 -8.91 -24.87
C ARG A 186 -0.30 -7.81 -23.82
N GLU A 187 -1.03 -7.87 -22.71
CA GLU A 187 -1.02 -6.85 -21.66
C GLU A 187 -1.28 -7.51 -20.30
N TYR A 188 -0.70 -6.96 -19.24
CA TYR A 188 -0.86 -7.48 -17.87
C TYR A 188 -1.30 -6.39 -16.90
N SER A 189 -1.94 -5.33 -17.39
CA SER A 189 -2.62 -4.37 -16.53
C SER A 189 -3.77 -5.06 -15.79
N LEU A 190 -4.18 -4.48 -14.66
CA LEU A 190 -5.28 -5.01 -13.88
C LEU A 190 -6.53 -5.14 -14.76
N ASP A 191 -6.87 -4.10 -15.52
CA ASP A 191 -8.01 -4.11 -16.46
C ASP A 191 -7.95 -5.25 -17.48
N ALA A 192 -6.77 -5.49 -18.08
CA ALA A 192 -6.60 -6.56 -19.05
C ALA A 192 -6.81 -7.94 -18.42
N LEU A 193 -6.32 -8.15 -17.20
CA LEU A 193 -6.47 -9.42 -16.50
C LEU A 193 -7.88 -9.61 -15.93
N LEU A 194 -8.52 -8.56 -15.40
CA LEU A 194 -9.92 -8.62 -14.98
C LEU A 194 -10.82 -9.07 -16.14
N LYS A 195 -10.62 -8.47 -17.32
CA LYS A 195 -11.32 -8.89 -18.54
C LYS A 195 -11.01 -10.34 -18.93
N LYS A 196 -9.74 -10.76 -18.88
CA LYS A 196 -9.32 -12.12 -19.25
C LYS A 196 -9.95 -13.18 -18.36
N TYR A 197 -10.04 -12.93 -17.06
CA TYR A 197 -10.54 -13.86 -16.06
C TYR A 197 -12.05 -13.71 -15.75
N ASP A 198 -12.76 -12.89 -16.54
CA ASP A 198 -14.18 -12.59 -16.36
C ASP A 198 -14.51 -12.11 -14.93
N ILE A 199 -13.65 -11.25 -14.40
CA ILE A 199 -13.81 -10.65 -13.07
C ILE A 199 -14.57 -9.33 -13.23
N PRO A 200 -15.74 -9.16 -12.56
CA PRO A 200 -16.49 -7.92 -12.61
C PRO A 200 -15.66 -6.73 -12.14
N VAL A 201 -15.65 -5.67 -12.95
CA VAL A 201 -15.00 -4.41 -12.59
C VAL A 201 -15.90 -3.66 -11.61
N LEU A 202 -15.34 -3.35 -10.43
CA LEU A 202 -15.92 -2.44 -9.45
C LEU A 202 -15.60 -0.99 -9.84
N ARG A 203 -15.28 -0.12 -8.89
CA ARG A 203 -14.76 1.21 -9.20
C ARG A 203 -13.24 1.11 -9.43
N ARG A 204 -12.78 1.39 -10.65
CA ARG A 204 -11.35 1.57 -10.94
C ARG A 204 -10.84 2.85 -10.29
N HIS A 205 -9.55 2.89 -9.95
CA HIS A 205 -8.91 4.04 -9.30
C HIS A 205 -9.54 4.37 -7.94
N HIS A 206 -9.87 3.30 -7.22
CA HIS A 206 -10.25 3.37 -5.82
C HIS A 206 -9.51 2.26 -5.09
N ALA A 207 -8.56 2.64 -4.26
CA ALA A 207 -7.63 1.70 -3.63
C ALA A 207 -8.28 0.45 -3.02
N LEU A 208 -9.44 0.58 -2.34
CA LEU A 208 -10.10 -0.60 -1.77
C LEU A 208 -10.74 -1.50 -2.83
N ASP A 209 -11.35 -0.92 -3.86
CA ASP A 209 -11.99 -1.71 -4.91
C ASP A 209 -10.95 -2.37 -5.81
N ASP A 210 -9.84 -1.67 -6.08
CA ASP A 210 -8.65 -2.20 -6.76
C ASP A 210 -8.02 -3.35 -5.97
N ALA A 211 -7.88 -3.22 -4.65
CA ALA A 211 -7.43 -4.32 -3.79
C ALA A 211 -8.39 -5.52 -3.79
N LYS A 212 -9.72 -5.30 -3.79
CA LYS A 212 -10.72 -6.38 -3.88
C LYS A 212 -10.67 -7.09 -5.23
N MET A 213 -10.58 -6.35 -6.33
CA MET A 213 -10.45 -6.92 -7.67
C MET A 213 -9.15 -7.70 -7.82
N THR A 214 -8.05 -7.17 -7.27
CA THR A 214 -6.75 -7.87 -7.20
C THR A 214 -6.82 -9.12 -6.34
N ALA A 215 -7.58 -9.11 -5.25
CA ALA A 215 -7.80 -10.31 -4.42
C ALA A 215 -8.51 -11.40 -5.21
N VAL A 216 -9.60 -11.09 -5.93
CA VAL A 216 -10.29 -12.05 -6.79
C VAL A 216 -9.38 -12.54 -7.93
N LEU A 217 -8.57 -11.66 -8.52
CA LEU A 217 -7.56 -12.05 -9.51
C LEU A 217 -6.55 -13.03 -8.90
N TRP A 218 -6.05 -12.76 -7.70
CA TRP A 218 -5.14 -13.66 -6.99
C TRP A 218 -5.75 -15.04 -6.74
N GLN A 219 -7.05 -15.13 -6.41
CA GLN A 219 -7.74 -16.42 -6.28
C GLN A 219 -7.66 -17.24 -7.58
N LYS A 220 -7.86 -16.60 -8.74
CA LYS A 220 -7.77 -17.25 -10.05
C LYS A 220 -6.34 -17.70 -10.36
N LEU A 221 -5.37 -16.81 -10.19
CA LEU A 221 -3.95 -17.11 -10.43
C LEU A 221 -3.45 -18.25 -9.53
N LEU A 222 -3.80 -18.23 -8.25
CA LEU A 222 -3.41 -19.28 -7.30
C LEU A 222 -4.09 -20.62 -7.63
N GLY A 223 -5.29 -20.59 -8.21
CA GLY A 223 -5.96 -21.77 -8.75
C GLY A 223 -5.19 -22.42 -9.89
N GLU A 224 -4.56 -21.63 -10.77
CA GLU A 224 -3.71 -22.16 -11.84
C GLU A 224 -2.35 -22.65 -11.32
N ILE A 225 -1.79 -22.00 -10.30
CA ILE A 225 -0.55 -22.45 -9.63
C ILE A 225 -0.72 -23.85 -9.03
N ARG A 226 -1.90 -24.23 -8.53
CA ARG A 226 -2.16 -25.58 -7.98
C ARG A 226 -1.88 -26.71 -8.95
N GLU A 227 -1.98 -26.46 -10.25
CA GLU A 227 -1.72 -27.45 -11.29
C GLU A 227 -0.21 -27.57 -11.61
N MET A 228 0.63 -26.86 -10.86
CA MET A 228 2.07 -26.74 -11.04
C MET A 228 2.80 -27.13 -9.75
N ASP A 229 4.06 -27.56 -9.85
CA ASP A 229 4.91 -27.99 -8.73
C ASP A 229 5.43 -26.79 -7.90
N VAL A 230 4.51 -25.94 -7.43
CA VAL A 230 4.79 -24.69 -6.70
C VAL A 230 3.93 -24.68 -5.44
N ASP A 231 4.46 -25.28 -4.38
CA ASP A 231 3.71 -25.48 -3.14
C ASP A 231 3.95 -24.38 -2.12
N THR A 232 5.15 -23.79 -2.08
CA THR A 232 5.58 -22.86 -1.05
C THR A 232 5.85 -21.45 -1.57
N LEU A 233 5.86 -20.46 -0.66
CA LEU A 233 6.27 -19.09 -1.00
C LEU A 233 7.71 -19.05 -1.56
N GLY A 234 8.59 -19.92 -1.07
CA GLY A 234 9.95 -20.09 -1.58
C GLY A 234 9.96 -20.55 -3.03
N ASP A 235 9.13 -21.53 -3.38
CA ASP A 235 9.00 -22.02 -4.76
C ASP A 235 8.49 -20.92 -5.69
N LEU A 236 7.47 -20.17 -5.24
CA LEU A 236 6.94 -19.04 -5.98
C LEU A 236 8.02 -17.97 -6.24
N TYR A 237 8.85 -17.63 -5.25
CA TYR A 237 9.94 -16.67 -5.45
C TYR A 237 11.06 -17.19 -6.34
N ASN A 238 11.42 -18.47 -6.20
CA ASN A 238 12.42 -19.10 -7.07
C ASN A 238 11.97 -19.06 -8.54
N LEU A 239 10.69 -19.30 -8.78
CA LEU A 239 10.07 -19.20 -10.09
C LEU A 239 10.11 -17.76 -10.62
N LEU A 240 9.66 -16.77 -9.84
CA LEU A 240 9.63 -15.37 -10.26
C LEU A 240 11.02 -14.79 -10.51
N SER A 241 12.07 -15.35 -9.89
CA SER A 241 13.46 -14.94 -10.09
C SER A 241 14.08 -15.35 -11.44
N LYS A 242 13.44 -16.29 -12.17
CA LYS A 242 13.92 -16.83 -13.45
C LYS A 242 13.37 -16.10 -14.67
N THR A 243 12.41 -15.20 -14.46
CA THR A 243 11.72 -14.36 -15.46
C THR A 243 12.34 -12.98 -15.54
#